data_AF-A0ABD3PNN4-F1
#
_entry.id   AF-A0ABD3PNN4-F1
#
_cell.length_a   1.000
_cell.length_b   1.000
_cell.length_c   1.000
_cell.angle_alpha   90.00
_cell.angle_beta   90.00
_cell.angle_gamma   90.00
#
_symmetry.space_group_name_H-M   'P 1'
#
loop_
_entity.id
_entity.type
_entity.pdbx_description
1 polymer ?
#
loop_
_entity_poly.entity_id
_entity_poly.type
_entity_poly.pdbx_seq_one_letter_code
_entity_poly.pdbx_strand_id
1 'polypeptide(L)'
;MHTLIKNTHRNSIPYTSSTQPDVWTALLSLDSNTNNNDNNNNDNSSIHLIYSNIYTTSPPDDGSCTSWNREHLWPRSRGISDTGFDSTDLHALRPSDCVVNSVRGNLYFGSCGTGTPNYNDDDYNNDDGDSNKNKCYSPAHTNAANDTTRDSYTFLPPQEKRGDIARAILYMDLRYDGSEVNTLELIVSDCPDSIPNKAGMGYLSQLLQWHAEDIVDEEEMERNDSVCRDWQGNRNPFVDFPDLVEVYFGKPFDGYDCRNGTAASALESTEDTTASTLESMESTYFPTVQNTPRPMNQPTDTPVKRPTKQPTDTLLNGLLITGVIDGPLTGGLPKAIELYAVSDVDLSLYGVGFANNGKGSPGLEFRFPSGASAAAGSHITISYEESQFTAFFGVSPDYVTGYASINGNDAIELYMNDSVVDVYGDANVDGTGTVWDYMDGWAYRMNGSIASTVFDSEGVC
;
A
#
# COMPACT_ATOMS: atom_id res chain seq x y z
N MET A 1 -10.46 -7.50 -9.37
CA MET A 1 -9.87 -6.41 -8.59
C MET A 1 -10.22 -5.03 -9.13
N HIS A 2 -9.85 -4.66 -10.36
CA HIS A 2 -10.20 -3.37 -10.98
C HIS A 2 -11.64 -2.89 -10.68
N THR A 3 -12.64 -3.72 -10.99
CA THR A 3 -14.07 -3.40 -10.79
C THR A 3 -14.40 -3.03 -9.34
N LEU A 4 -13.79 -3.70 -8.37
CA LEU A 4 -14.03 -3.43 -6.95
C LEU A 4 -13.47 -2.06 -6.57
N ILE A 5 -12.19 -1.79 -6.85
CA ILE A 5 -11.54 -0.51 -6.55
C ILE A 5 -12.27 0.66 -7.23
N LYS A 6 -12.75 0.43 -8.46
CA LYS A 6 -13.57 1.38 -9.19
C LYS A 6 -14.91 1.67 -8.51
N ASN A 7 -15.64 0.62 -8.13
CA ASN A 7 -16.97 0.76 -7.53
C ASN A 7 -16.91 1.34 -6.11
N THR A 8 -15.83 1.12 -5.37
CA THR A 8 -15.64 1.67 -4.02
C THR A 8 -15.10 3.10 -4.03
N HIS A 9 -14.52 3.57 -5.14
CA HIS A 9 -14.09 4.98 -5.30
C HIS A 9 -15.32 5.86 -5.50
N ARG A 10 -15.96 6.25 -4.38
CA ARG A 10 -17.28 6.87 -4.34
C ARG A 10 -17.23 8.39 -4.40
N ASN A 11 -16.15 9.00 -3.92
CA ASN A 11 -16.05 10.45 -3.79
C ASN A 11 -14.99 11.02 -4.71
N SER A 12 -15.40 11.77 -5.73
CA SER A 12 -14.48 12.59 -6.51
C SER A 12 -14.26 13.92 -5.78
N ILE A 13 -13.02 14.17 -5.39
CA ILE A 13 -12.64 15.35 -4.63
C ILE A 13 -12.38 16.49 -5.61
N PRO A 14 -12.89 17.71 -5.38
CA PRO A 14 -12.54 18.86 -6.21
C PRO A 14 -11.04 19.08 -6.22
N TYR A 15 -10.49 19.38 -7.39
CA TYR A 15 -9.08 19.70 -7.48
C TYR A 15 -8.73 20.94 -6.65
N THR A 16 -9.45 22.05 -6.86
CA THR A 16 -9.37 23.27 -6.02
C THR A 16 -10.79 23.78 -5.77
N SER A 17 -11.11 24.16 -4.54
CA SER A 17 -12.43 24.71 -4.18
C SER A 17 -12.32 25.74 -3.05
N SER A 18 -13.21 26.73 -3.07
CA SER A 18 -13.38 27.70 -1.97
C SER A 18 -14.64 27.45 -1.13
N THR A 19 -15.46 26.47 -1.50
CA THR A 19 -16.79 26.24 -0.90
C THR A 19 -16.94 24.87 -0.23
N GLN A 20 -16.00 23.95 -0.44
CA GLN A 20 -15.98 22.62 0.15
C GLN A 20 -14.54 22.09 0.21
N PRO A 21 -14.25 21.08 1.05
CA PRO A 21 -12.94 20.44 1.07
C PRO A 21 -12.50 20.00 -0.33
N ASP A 22 -11.22 20.22 -0.63
CA ASP A 22 -10.59 19.92 -1.91
C ASP A 22 -9.28 19.12 -1.70
N VAL A 23 -8.55 18.85 -2.78
CA VAL A 23 -7.29 18.11 -2.71
C VAL A 23 -6.27 18.79 -1.78
N TRP A 24 -6.26 20.13 -1.67
CA TRP A 24 -5.33 20.80 -0.75
C TRP A 24 -5.66 20.48 0.71
N THR A 25 -6.96 20.49 1.04
CA THR A 25 -7.43 20.12 2.37
C THR A 25 -7.13 18.65 2.66
N ALA A 26 -7.29 17.78 1.66
CA ALA A 26 -6.98 16.36 1.77
C ALA A 26 -5.51 16.09 2.07
N LEU A 27 -4.60 16.67 1.29
CA LEU A 27 -3.16 16.47 1.50
C LEU A 27 -2.67 17.02 2.83
N LEU A 28 -3.23 18.14 3.31
CA LEU A 28 -2.95 18.63 4.66
C LEU A 28 -3.43 17.66 5.74
N SER A 29 -4.57 16.99 5.53
CA SER A 29 -5.06 15.97 6.46
C SER A 29 -4.20 14.70 6.44
N LEU A 30 -3.83 14.24 5.25
CA LEU A 30 -3.18 12.95 5.04
C LEU A 30 -1.69 12.95 5.36
N ASP A 31 -1.01 14.03 5.04
CA ASP A 31 0.45 14.06 5.03
C ASP A 31 1.00 15.03 6.11
N SER A 32 0.19 15.38 7.12
CA SER A 32 0.62 16.22 8.24
C SER A 32 1.25 15.44 9.39
N ASN A 33 2.13 16.09 10.16
CA ASN A 33 2.68 15.50 11.39
C ASN A 33 1.66 15.60 12.53
N THR A 34 0.98 14.50 12.83
CA THR A 34 -0.06 14.40 13.87
C THR A 34 0.50 14.32 15.30
N ASN A 35 1.83 14.26 15.50
CA ASN A 35 2.45 14.25 16.83
C ASN A 35 2.38 15.60 17.56
N ASN A 36 1.81 16.64 16.95
CA ASN A 36 1.65 17.92 17.60
C ASN A 36 0.33 17.95 18.39
N ASN A 37 0.40 17.62 19.68
CA ASN A 37 -0.67 17.77 20.67
C ASN A 37 -1.04 19.26 20.94
N ASP A 38 -1.16 20.09 19.90
CA ASP A 38 -1.51 21.49 20.05
C ASP A 38 -3.01 21.67 19.79
N ASN A 39 -3.80 21.52 20.86
CA ASN A 39 -5.23 21.92 20.91
C ASN A 39 -5.41 23.45 20.82
N ASN A 40 -4.50 24.14 20.14
CA ASN A 40 -4.52 25.57 19.97
C ASN A 40 -4.67 25.86 18.48
N ASN A 41 -5.72 26.58 18.16
CA ASN A 41 -6.25 26.83 16.82
C ASN A 41 -5.35 27.78 15.99
N ASN A 42 -4.03 27.55 15.97
CA ASN A 42 -3.00 28.36 15.32
C ASN A 42 -2.10 27.47 14.42
N ASP A 43 -2.58 27.19 13.20
CA ASP A 43 -1.87 27.34 11.91
C ASP A 43 -0.38 26.97 11.72
N ASN A 44 0.19 26.09 12.53
CA ASN A 44 1.50 25.47 12.24
C ASN A 44 1.35 23.97 11.99
N SER A 45 0.39 23.58 11.13
CA SER A 45 0.40 22.24 10.54
C SER A 45 1.66 22.11 9.67
N SER A 46 2.48 21.12 9.99
CA SER A 46 3.63 20.76 9.17
C SER A 46 3.23 19.63 8.24
N ILE A 47 3.57 19.73 6.97
CA ILE A 47 3.26 18.74 5.92
C ILE A 47 4.53 18.07 5.42
N HIS A 48 4.49 16.76 5.20
CA HIS A 48 5.60 15.97 4.66
C HIS A 48 5.68 16.13 3.14
N LEU A 49 6.87 16.45 2.64
CA LEU A 49 7.13 16.64 1.22
C LEU A 49 7.80 15.40 0.65
N ILE A 50 7.12 14.67 -0.22
CA ILE A 50 7.48 13.30 -0.64
C ILE A 50 8.91 13.17 -1.20
N TYR A 51 9.37 14.14 -1.99
CA TYR A 51 10.70 14.07 -2.64
C TYR A 51 11.81 14.81 -1.89
N SER A 52 11.47 15.83 -1.12
CA SER A 52 12.41 16.50 -0.22
C SER A 52 12.66 15.68 1.03
N ASN A 53 11.69 14.82 1.36
CA ASN A 53 11.65 13.99 2.55
C ASN A 53 11.84 14.78 3.86
N ILE A 54 11.11 15.88 3.96
CA ILE A 54 11.14 16.77 5.13
C ILE A 54 9.72 17.23 5.44
N TYR A 55 9.50 17.62 6.68
CA TYR A 55 8.32 18.39 7.07
C TYR A 55 8.59 19.89 6.90
N THR A 56 7.64 20.60 6.32
CA THR A 56 7.65 22.07 6.29
C THR A 56 6.38 22.64 6.89
N THR A 57 6.49 23.78 7.57
CA THR A 57 5.34 24.66 7.82
C THR A 57 4.92 25.26 6.48
N SER A 58 3.63 25.37 6.15
CA SER A 58 3.09 26.42 5.24
C SER A 58 1.75 26.03 4.61
N PRO A 59 0.88 27.01 4.31
CA PRO A 59 -0.21 26.85 3.35
C PRO A 59 0.28 26.37 1.97
N PRO A 60 -0.65 25.84 1.14
CA PRO A 60 -0.41 25.48 -0.26
C PRO A 60 0.29 26.56 -1.08
N ASP A 61 0.93 26.15 -2.18
CA ASP A 61 1.51 27.07 -3.17
C ASP A 61 0.45 28.05 -3.69
N ASP A 62 0.77 29.34 -3.61
CA ASP A 62 -0.04 30.47 -4.10
C ASP A 62 0.31 30.86 -5.55
N GLY A 63 1.14 30.04 -6.22
CA GLY A 63 1.65 30.27 -7.57
C GLY A 63 3.03 30.94 -7.60
N SER A 64 3.62 31.25 -6.44
CA SER A 64 4.99 31.75 -6.33
C SER A 64 6.06 30.65 -6.30
N CYS A 65 5.66 29.38 -6.14
CA CYS A 65 6.55 28.24 -5.93
C CYS A 65 7.51 28.40 -4.73
N THR A 66 7.06 29.09 -3.68
CA THR A 66 7.85 29.30 -2.46
C THR A 66 7.54 28.31 -1.34
N SER A 67 6.49 27.50 -1.49
CA SER A 67 6.07 26.47 -0.54
C SER A 67 5.96 25.10 -1.22
N TRP A 68 4.87 24.36 -0.97
CA TRP A 68 4.61 23.04 -1.52
C TRP A 68 3.42 23.05 -2.47
N ASN A 69 3.44 22.17 -3.48
CA ASN A 69 2.32 21.99 -4.39
C ASN A 69 1.87 20.52 -4.44
N ARG A 70 0.75 20.28 -5.12
CA ARG A 70 0.24 18.93 -5.42
C ARG A 70 1.15 18.27 -6.45
N GLU A 71 1.82 17.22 -6.04
CA GLU A 71 2.50 16.31 -6.94
C GLU A 71 1.53 15.22 -7.40
N HIS A 72 1.46 15.02 -8.71
CA HIS A 72 0.81 13.87 -9.33
C HIS A 72 1.86 12.80 -9.60
N LEU A 73 1.92 11.76 -8.77
CA LEU A 73 2.83 10.63 -8.99
C LEU A 73 2.65 10.03 -10.39
N TRP A 74 1.43 10.01 -10.92
CA TRP A 74 1.18 9.82 -12.34
C TRP A 74 0.91 11.17 -13.03
N PRO A 75 1.86 11.74 -13.81
CA PRO A 75 1.71 13.09 -14.34
C PRO A 75 0.50 13.25 -15.26
N ARG A 76 -0.15 14.42 -15.21
CA ARG A 76 -1.25 14.76 -16.15
C ARG A 76 -0.90 14.63 -17.62
N SER A 77 0.33 14.99 -17.99
CA SER A 77 0.83 14.84 -19.36
C SER A 77 0.96 13.37 -19.84
N ARG A 78 0.72 12.40 -18.94
CA ARG A 78 0.82 10.96 -19.18
C ARG A 78 -0.53 10.23 -19.06
N GLY A 79 -1.59 10.89 -19.50
CA GLY A 79 -2.89 10.24 -19.72
C GLY A 79 -3.94 10.42 -18.63
N ILE A 80 -3.62 11.14 -17.56
CA ILE A 80 -4.64 11.58 -16.59
C ILE A 80 -5.46 12.72 -17.18
N SER A 81 -6.78 12.62 -17.05
CA SER A 81 -7.73 13.64 -17.48
C SER A 81 -7.64 14.93 -16.68
N ASP A 82 -8.16 16.03 -17.24
CA ASP A 82 -8.31 17.29 -16.52
C ASP A 82 -9.47 17.26 -15.49
N THR A 83 -10.34 16.27 -15.60
CA THR A 83 -11.52 16.07 -14.75
C THR A 83 -11.77 14.59 -14.51
N GLY A 84 -12.32 14.24 -13.35
CA GLY A 84 -12.67 12.86 -13.03
C GLY A 84 -11.87 12.34 -11.84
N PHE A 85 -12.11 11.08 -11.49
CA PHE A 85 -11.47 10.43 -10.36
C PHE A 85 -9.94 10.35 -10.52
N ASP A 86 -9.45 10.05 -11.73
CA ASP A 86 -8.02 9.99 -12.05
C ASP A 86 -7.27 11.30 -11.78
N SER A 87 -7.94 12.43 -12.01
CA SER A 87 -7.35 13.76 -11.83
C SER A 87 -7.11 14.15 -10.37
N THR A 88 -7.82 13.50 -9.44
CA THR A 88 -7.88 13.84 -8.01
C THR A 88 -7.65 12.64 -7.09
N ASP A 89 -7.14 11.51 -7.61
CA ASP A 89 -6.89 10.31 -6.81
C ASP A 89 -5.75 10.53 -5.80
N LEU A 90 -6.10 10.54 -4.51
CA LEU A 90 -5.24 10.75 -3.35
C LEU A 90 -4.26 9.61 -3.09
N HIS A 91 -4.47 8.42 -3.66
CA HIS A 91 -3.45 7.38 -3.66
C HIS A 91 -2.25 7.80 -4.52
N ALA A 92 -2.46 8.61 -5.57
CA ALA A 92 -1.41 9.10 -6.48
C ALA A 92 -1.11 10.60 -6.38
N LEU A 93 -1.71 11.30 -5.41
CA LEU A 93 -1.39 12.69 -5.08
C LEU A 93 -0.57 12.75 -3.80
N ARG A 94 0.47 13.59 -3.80
CA ARG A 94 1.33 13.84 -2.63
C ARG A 94 1.69 15.33 -2.53
N PRO A 95 2.04 15.83 -1.35
CA PRO A 95 2.69 17.13 -1.23
C PRO A 95 4.15 17.03 -1.69
N SER A 96 4.61 18.01 -2.45
CA SER A 96 6.04 18.14 -2.81
C SER A 96 6.48 19.59 -2.72
N ASP A 97 7.76 19.82 -2.43
CA ASP A 97 8.40 21.12 -2.68
C ASP A 97 8.12 21.52 -4.14
N CYS A 98 7.68 22.77 -4.35
CA CYS A 98 7.23 23.22 -5.67
C CYS A 98 8.33 23.14 -6.74
N VAL A 99 9.58 23.42 -6.34
CA VAL A 99 10.73 23.38 -7.24
C VAL A 99 11.14 21.94 -7.51
N VAL A 100 11.13 21.07 -6.49
CA VAL A 100 11.41 19.64 -6.68
C VAL A 100 10.37 18.99 -7.59
N ASN A 101 9.08 19.32 -7.40
CA ASN A 101 8.02 18.88 -8.29
C ASN A 101 8.27 19.38 -9.73
N SER A 102 8.60 20.66 -9.90
CA SER A 102 8.89 21.22 -11.22
C SER A 102 10.06 20.54 -11.93
N VAL A 103 11.13 20.14 -11.22
CA VAL A 103 12.24 19.42 -11.83
C VAL A 103 11.96 17.93 -12.07
N ARG A 104 11.07 17.33 -11.28
CA ARG A 104 10.55 15.98 -11.51
C ARG A 104 9.71 15.97 -12.79
N GLY A 105 8.87 16.99 -12.98
CA GLY A 105 8.11 17.21 -14.21
C GLY A 105 7.26 15.99 -14.58
N ASN A 106 7.60 15.37 -15.72
CA ASN A 106 6.96 14.13 -16.18
C ASN A 106 7.98 12.99 -16.40
N LEU A 107 9.12 13.04 -15.72
CA LEU A 107 10.13 12.00 -15.77
C LEU A 107 9.53 10.68 -15.27
N TYR A 108 9.95 9.56 -15.87
CA TYR A 108 9.54 8.24 -15.44
C TYR A 108 10.18 7.89 -14.10
N PHE A 109 9.48 7.15 -13.25
CA PHE A 109 10.12 6.59 -12.07
C PHE A 109 11.11 5.51 -12.47
N GLY A 110 12.36 5.71 -12.06
CA GLY A 110 13.47 4.81 -12.33
C GLY A 110 14.81 5.47 -12.01
N SER A 111 15.87 4.68 -12.01
CA SER A 111 17.23 5.15 -11.82
C SER A 111 17.80 5.79 -13.09
N CYS A 112 18.68 6.78 -12.92
CA CYS A 112 19.46 7.32 -14.03
C CYS A 112 20.07 6.20 -14.88
N GLY A 113 20.01 6.33 -16.21
CA GLY A 113 20.53 5.31 -17.13
C GLY A 113 19.52 4.27 -17.59
N THR A 114 18.44 4.02 -16.85
CA THR A 114 17.45 2.96 -17.16
C THR A 114 16.76 3.17 -18.50
N GLY A 115 16.48 4.42 -18.88
CA GLY A 115 15.83 4.78 -20.14
C GLY A 115 16.75 5.21 -21.27
N THR A 116 18.06 5.24 -21.04
CA THR A 116 18.98 5.94 -21.95
C THR A 116 19.06 5.29 -23.32
N PRO A 117 18.96 6.08 -24.41
CA PRO A 117 19.74 5.94 -25.63
C PRO A 117 20.80 4.87 -25.58
N ASN A 118 20.73 3.74 -26.28
CA ASN A 118 21.94 2.93 -26.38
C ASN A 118 22.95 3.85 -27.09
N TYR A 119 24.20 3.74 -26.68
CA TYR A 119 25.39 4.52 -27.00
C TYR A 119 25.69 4.75 -28.51
N ASN A 120 24.79 4.35 -29.40
CA ASN A 120 24.92 4.25 -30.84
C ASN A 120 23.81 5.01 -31.61
N ASP A 121 23.00 5.84 -30.94
CA ASP A 121 22.29 6.89 -31.66
C ASP A 121 23.34 7.90 -32.13
N ASP A 122 23.36 8.21 -33.42
CA ASP A 122 24.25 9.22 -33.95
C ASP A 122 23.97 10.57 -33.28
N ASP A 123 22.78 10.79 -32.70
CA ASP A 123 22.42 11.96 -31.87
C ASP A 123 22.93 11.89 -30.41
N TYR A 124 23.38 10.71 -29.96
CA TYR A 124 23.98 10.46 -28.64
C TYR A 124 25.52 10.56 -28.67
N ASN A 125 26.13 10.25 -29.83
CA ASN A 125 27.55 10.49 -30.11
C ASN A 125 27.82 11.82 -30.81
N ASN A 126 26.78 12.51 -31.29
CA ASN A 126 26.91 13.92 -31.61
C ASN A 126 27.00 14.66 -30.28
N ASP A 127 28.24 15.05 -29.97
CA ASP A 127 28.55 16.24 -29.18
C ASP A 127 27.86 17.44 -29.82
N ASP A 128 26.54 17.54 -29.65
CA ASP A 128 25.72 18.68 -30.03
C ASP A 128 25.99 19.87 -29.07
N GLY A 129 27.02 19.75 -28.23
CA GLY A 129 27.42 20.71 -27.21
C GLY A 129 26.54 20.73 -25.97
N ASP A 130 25.49 19.91 -25.89
CA ASP A 130 24.62 19.80 -24.71
C ASP A 130 25.15 18.74 -23.73
N SER A 131 26.08 19.16 -22.87
CA SER A 131 26.69 18.34 -21.83
C SER A 131 25.71 17.79 -20.76
N ASN A 132 24.40 18.07 -20.84
CA ASN A 132 23.42 17.73 -19.81
C ASN A 132 22.52 16.52 -20.13
N LYS A 133 22.45 16.03 -21.38
CA LYS A 133 21.52 14.93 -21.75
C LYS A 133 21.77 13.60 -21.02
N ASN A 134 22.98 13.36 -20.52
CA ASN A 134 23.36 12.14 -19.81
C ASN A 134 23.82 12.39 -18.36
N LYS A 135 23.58 13.59 -17.85
CA LYS A 135 24.01 13.95 -16.50
C LYS A 135 22.98 13.44 -15.50
N CYS A 136 23.38 12.48 -14.67
CA CYS A 136 22.63 12.14 -13.47
C CYS A 136 22.89 13.21 -12.41
N TYR A 137 21.84 13.95 -12.02
CA TYR A 137 21.88 14.92 -10.93
C TYR A 137 21.62 14.19 -9.62
N SER A 138 22.50 14.40 -8.63
CA SER A 138 22.37 13.89 -7.27
C SER A 138 22.82 14.97 -6.27
N PRO A 139 21.93 15.47 -5.39
CA PRO A 139 20.50 15.22 -5.39
C PRO A 139 19.82 15.70 -6.69
N ALA A 140 18.59 15.26 -6.96
CA ALA A 140 17.84 15.66 -8.16
C ALA A 140 17.67 17.19 -8.26
N HIS A 141 17.59 17.86 -7.11
CA HIS A 141 17.65 19.31 -6.93
C HIS A 141 18.17 19.63 -5.52
N THR A 142 18.64 20.86 -5.26
CA THR A 142 19.17 21.24 -3.94
C THR A 142 18.13 21.15 -2.80
N ASN A 143 16.84 21.16 -3.13
CA ASN A 143 15.74 21.01 -2.18
C ASN A 143 15.23 19.56 -2.07
N ALA A 144 15.72 18.64 -2.90
CA ALA A 144 15.34 17.23 -2.85
C ALA A 144 16.21 16.48 -1.81
N ALA A 145 15.76 15.32 -1.35
CA ALA A 145 16.57 14.50 -0.45
C ALA A 145 17.89 14.07 -1.13
N ASN A 146 18.95 13.85 -0.34
CA ASN A 146 20.31 13.64 -0.86
C ASN A 146 20.44 12.43 -1.79
N ASP A 147 19.62 11.41 -1.59
CA ASP A 147 19.58 10.16 -2.34
C ASP A 147 18.58 10.17 -3.49
N THR A 148 17.91 11.30 -3.72
CA THR A 148 17.14 11.50 -4.95
C THR A 148 18.08 11.69 -6.13
N THR A 149 17.73 11.13 -7.28
CA THR A 149 18.45 11.40 -8.52
C THR A 149 17.52 11.63 -9.68
N ARG A 150 18.01 12.32 -10.72
CA ARG A 150 17.30 12.42 -11.99
C ARG A 150 18.25 12.57 -13.16
N ASP A 151 17.80 12.14 -14.33
CA ASP A 151 18.37 12.53 -15.61
C ASP A 151 17.26 13.14 -16.50
N SER A 152 17.46 13.19 -17.82
CA SER A 152 16.45 13.73 -18.74
C SER A 152 15.23 12.84 -18.96
N TYR A 153 15.25 11.60 -18.45
CA TYR A 153 14.19 10.60 -18.66
C TYR A 153 13.61 10.07 -17.35
N THR A 154 14.41 10.00 -16.30
CA THR A 154 14.12 9.25 -15.09
C THR A 154 14.26 10.09 -13.83
N PHE A 155 13.47 9.74 -12.82
CA PHE A 155 13.51 10.29 -11.48
C PHE A 155 13.51 9.14 -10.47
N LEU A 156 14.53 9.12 -9.62
CA LEU A 156 14.68 8.21 -8.49
C LEU A 156 14.31 8.96 -7.21
N PRO A 157 13.20 8.61 -6.54
CA PRO A 157 12.78 9.26 -5.30
C PRO A 157 13.63 8.78 -4.10
N PRO A 158 13.47 9.42 -2.92
CA PRO A 158 14.15 9.01 -1.69
C PRO A 158 13.86 7.54 -1.38
N GLN A 159 14.85 6.82 -0.86
CA GLN A 159 14.77 5.37 -0.65
C GLN A 159 13.58 4.93 0.19
N GLU A 160 13.27 5.66 1.26
CA GLU A 160 12.18 5.37 2.20
C GLU A 160 10.77 5.71 1.70
N LYS A 161 10.64 6.16 0.45
CA LYS A 161 9.34 6.43 -0.18
C LYS A 161 9.19 5.68 -1.50
N ARG A 162 10.11 4.78 -1.82
CA ARG A 162 10.15 4.07 -3.11
C ARG A 162 9.04 3.01 -3.18
N GLY A 163 8.79 2.31 -2.09
CA GLY A 163 7.73 1.32 -1.95
C GLY A 163 6.36 1.97 -2.04
N ASP A 164 6.16 3.08 -1.32
CA ASP A 164 4.92 3.86 -1.34
C ASP A 164 4.58 4.33 -2.76
N ILE A 165 5.58 4.90 -3.45
CA ILE A 165 5.44 5.35 -4.83
C ILE A 165 5.18 4.17 -5.77
N ALA A 166 5.88 3.05 -5.58
CA ALA A 166 5.68 1.86 -6.40
C ALA A 166 4.24 1.34 -6.27
N ARG A 167 3.75 1.12 -5.05
CA ARG A 167 2.38 0.65 -4.80
C ARG A 167 1.33 1.65 -5.27
N ALA A 168 1.58 2.96 -5.16
CA ALA A 168 0.69 3.98 -5.71
C ALA A 168 0.63 3.94 -7.24
N ILE A 169 1.76 3.75 -7.93
CA ILE A 169 1.82 3.70 -9.40
C ILE A 169 1.21 2.40 -9.94
N LEU A 170 1.49 1.27 -9.33
CA LEU A 170 0.88 -0.02 -9.68
C LEU A 170 -0.63 0.00 -9.43
N TYR A 171 -1.09 0.68 -8.37
CA TYR A 171 -2.50 0.94 -8.13
C TYR A 171 -3.15 1.73 -9.28
N MET A 172 -2.49 2.78 -9.79
CA MET A 172 -3.04 3.58 -10.88
C MET A 172 -3.24 2.78 -12.16
N ASP A 173 -2.30 1.90 -12.51
CA ASP A 173 -2.43 0.93 -13.61
C ASP A 173 -3.68 0.05 -13.40
N LEU A 174 -3.78 -0.59 -12.23
CA LEU A 174 -4.91 -1.48 -11.92
C LEU A 174 -6.27 -0.75 -11.87
N ARG A 175 -6.30 0.48 -11.36
CA ARG A 175 -7.53 1.27 -11.15
C ARG A 175 -8.05 1.91 -12.44
N TYR A 176 -7.18 2.25 -13.38
CA TYR A 176 -7.55 3.02 -14.57
C TYR A 176 -7.27 2.24 -15.87
N ASP A 177 -8.12 1.26 -16.14
CA ASP A 177 -8.06 0.37 -17.33
C ASP A 177 -8.66 0.98 -18.61
N GLY A 178 -9.02 2.27 -18.59
CA GLY A 178 -9.67 2.95 -19.71
C GLY A 178 -11.16 2.61 -19.92
N SER A 179 -11.79 1.88 -19.00
CA SER A 179 -13.24 1.58 -19.05
C SER A 179 -14.14 2.76 -18.63
N GLU A 180 -13.56 3.78 -18.01
CA GLU A 180 -14.25 4.99 -17.55
C GLU A 180 -14.27 6.08 -18.63
N VAL A 181 -15.35 6.86 -18.67
CA VAL A 181 -15.51 7.94 -19.64
C VAL A 181 -14.45 9.01 -19.39
N ASN A 182 -13.74 9.41 -20.45
CA ASN A 182 -12.67 10.41 -20.43
C ASN A 182 -11.42 9.99 -19.64
N THR A 183 -11.26 8.72 -19.31
CA THR A 183 -10.03 8.20 -18.69
C THR A 183 -9.33 7.26 -19.67
N LEU A 184 -8.01 7.39 -19.79
CA LEU A 184 -7.21 6.49 -20.61
C LEU A 184 -6.83 5.25 -19.81
N GLU A 185 -6.49 4.18 -20.53
CA GLU A 185 -5.80 3.02 -19.96
C GLU A 185 -4.39 3.44 -19.56
N LEU A 186 -4.11 3.41 -18.27
CA LEU A 186 -2.80 3.73 -17.69
C LEU A 186 -1.99 2.44 -17.60
N ILE A 187 -0.75 2.44 -18.09
CA ILE A 187 0.07 1.23 -18.16
C ILE A 187 1.47 1.47 -17.59
N VAL A 188 1.87 0.62 -16.65
CA VAL A 188 3.23 0.50 -16.16
C VAL A 188 3.99 -0.48 -17.05
N SER A 189 5.19 -0.10 -17.46
CA SER A 189 6.00 -0.91 -18.38
C SER A 189 7.45 -0.50 -18.30
N ASP A 190 8.38 -1.43 -18.53
CA ASP A 190 9.78 -1.07 -18.79
C ASP A 190 9.96 -0.28 -20.10
N CYS A 191 8.92 -0.20 -20.95
CA CYS A 191 8.88 0.61 -22.17
C CYS A 191 7.81 1.70 -22.12
N PRO A 192 7.83 2.60 -21.12
CA PRO A 192 6.70 3.49 -20.88
C PRO A 192 6.51 4.51 -22.02
N ASP A 193 7.58 4.86 -22.74
CA ASP A 193 7.50 5.70 -23.96
C ASP A 193 6.76 5.02 -25.13
N SER A 194 6.70 3.69 -25.15
CA SER A 194 6.03 2.93 -26.21
C SER A 194 4.53 2.74 -25.96
N ILE A 195 4.03 3.17 -24.80
CA ILE A 195 2.63 3.05 -24.44
C ILE A 195 1.79 4.06 -25.24
N PRO A 196 0.68 3.61 -25.88
CA PRO A 196 -0.21 4.49 -26.63
C PRO A 196 -0.69 5.71 -25.83
N ASN A 197 -0.99 6.80 -26.54
CA ASN A 197 -1.52 8.04 -25.96
C ASN A 197 -0.63 8.68 -24.87
N LYS A 198 0.64 8.27 -24.79
CA LYS A 198 1.59 8.65 -23.73
C LYS A 198 1.12 8.25 -22.33
N ALA A 199 0.26 7.24 -22.23
CA ALA A 199 -0.30 6.77 -20.97
C ALA A 199 0.60 5.76 -20.23
N GLY A 200 1.91 5.80 -20.49
CA GLY A 200 2.89 4.95 -19.83
C GLY A 200 3.56 5.67 -18.66
N MET A 201 3.83 4.97 -17.55
CA MET A 201 4.56 5.53 -16.41
C MET A 201 5.39 4.49 -15.65
N GLY A 202 6.61 4.88 -15.27
CA GLY A 202 7.52 4.09 -14.41
C GLY A 202 8.05 2.80 -15.05
N TYR A 203 9.31 2.47 -14.77
CA TYR A 203 9.90 1.21 -15.22
C TYR A 203 9.42 0.08 -14.31
N LEU A 204 8.63 -0.85 -14.87
CA LEU A 204 7.99 -1.94 -14.11
C LEU A 204 9.00 -2.70 -13.24
N SER A 205 10.12 -3.10 -13.83
CA SER A 205 11.17 -3.84 -13.13
C SER A 205 11.68 -3.11 -11.88
N GLN A 206 11.85 -1.79 -11.95
CA GLN A 206 12.29 -0.98 -10.82
C GLN A 206 11.19 -0.76 -9.80
N LEU A 207 9.94 -0.59 -10.21
CA LEU A 207 8.83 -0.47 -9.26
C LEU A 207 8.63 -1.77 -8.48
N LEU A 208 8.78 -2.93 -9.12
CA LEU A 208 8.75 -4.23 -8.43
C LEU A 208 9.93 -4.38 -7.46
N GLN A 209 11.14 -3.97 -7.87
CA GLN A 209 12.30 -3.95 -6.99
C GLN A 209 12.07 -3.05 -5.76
N TRP A 210 11.55 -1.85 -5.96
CA TRP A 210 11.25 -0.89 -4.90
C TRP A 210 10.18 -1.39 -3.94
N HIS A 211 9.12 -2.00 -4.47
CA HIS A 211 8.08 -2.64 -3.67
C HIS A 211 8.66 -3.73 -2.75
N ALA A 212 9.61 -4.54 -3.25
CA ALA A 212 10.24 -5.61 -2.48
C ALA A 212 11.26 -5.10 -1.45
N GLU A 213 11.93 -3.98 -1.73
CA GLU A 213 12.95 -3.38 -0.85
C GLU A 213 12.36 -2.51 0.27
N ASP A 214 11.26 -1.81 -0.01
CA ASP A 214 10.59 -0.86 0.86
C ASP A 214 9.18 -1.36 1.16
N ILE A 215 9.07 -2.16 2.22
CA ILE A 215 7.82 -2.81 2.65
C ILE A 215 6.82 -1.78 3.18
N VAL A 216 5.53 -2.13 3.17
CA VAL A 216 4.48 -1.28 3.78
C VAL A 216 4.81 -1.03 5.25
N ASP A 217 4.77 0.25 5.65
CA ASP A 217 4.96 0.68 7.03
C ASP A 217 3.66 1.26 7.62
N GLU A 218 3.75 1.70 8.88
CA GLU A 218 2.61 2.26 9.61
C GLU A 218 2.11 3.58 8.98
N GLU A 219 3.03 4.40 8.46
CA GLU A 219 2.68 5.69 7.84
C GLU A 219 1.87 5.47 6.55
N GLU A 220 2.30 4.53 5.70
CA GLU A 220 1.59 4.23 4.46
C GLU A 220 0.22 3.58 4.73
N MET A 221 0.12 2.69 5.71
CA MET A 221 -1.13 2.05 6.11
C MET A 221 -2.13 3.08 6.69
N GLU A 222 -1.68 3.96 7.60
CA GLU A 222 -2.50 5.04 8.14
C GLU A 222 -3.00 5.98 7.04
N ARG A 223 -2.14 6.27 6.07
CA ARG A 223 -2.53 7.07 4.92
C ARG A 223 -3.58 6.37 4.07
N ASN A 224 -3.46 5.06 3.83
CA ASN A 224 -4.44 4.27 3.09
C ASN A 224 -5.80 4.22 3.81
N ASP A 225 -5.79 4.04 5.14
CA ASP A 225 -6.97 4.11 6.02
C ASP A 225 -7.69 5.45 5.86
N SER A 226 -6.97 6.56 6.00
CA SER A 226 -7.56 7.90 5.93
C SER A 226 -8.01 8.29 4.52
N VAL A 227 -7.34 7.84 3.45
CA VAL A 227 -7.84 8.05 2.08
C VAL A 227 -9.20 7.37 1.93
N CYS A 228 -9.38 6.16 2.47
CA CYS A 228 -10.65 5.44 2.38
C CYS A 228 -11.74 6.09 3.22
N ARG A 229 -11.51 6.30 4.53
CA ARG A 229 -12.51 6.81 5.47
C ARG A 229 -12.92 8.25 5.20
N ASP A 230 -11.92 9.13 5.11
CA ASP A 230 -12.13 10.57 5.22
C ASP A 230 -12.37 11.24 3.85
N TRP A 231 -11.96 10.57 2.77
CA TRP A 231 -11.82 11.22 1.47
C TRP A 231 -12.50 10.48 0.30
N GLN A 232 -11.96 9.36 -0.18
CA GLN A 232 -12.35 8.74 -1.47
C GLN A 232 -13.33 7.56 -1.36
N GLY A 233 -13.27 6.82 -0.25
CA GLY A 233 -14.08 5.62 -0.04
C GLY A 233 -13.46 4.30 -0.53
N ASN A 234 -12.26 4.33 -1.14
CA ASN A 234 -11.55 3.15 -1.61
C ASN A 234 -10.10 3.07 -1.10
N ARG A 235 -9.63 1.83 -0.96
CA ARG A 235 -8.26 1.50 -0.52
C ARG A 235 -7.36 1.15 -1.70
N ASN A 236 -6.05 1.31 -1.52
CA ASN A 236 -5.05 0.71 -2.37
C ASN A 236 -4.81 -0.74 -1.92
N PRO A 237 -5.20 -1.75 -2.72
CA PRO A 237 -5.06 -3.15 -2.34
C PRO A 237 -3.61 -3.61 -2.22
N PHE A 238 -2.66 -2.90 -2.83
CA PHE A 238 -1.24 -3.24 -2.72
C PHE A 238 -0.62 -2.75 -1.41
N VAL A 239 -1.32 -1.88 -0.67
CA VAL A 239 -0.97 -1.51 0.70
C VAL A 239 -1.60 -2.50 1.68
N ASP A 240 -2.86 -2.87 1.47
CA ASP A 240 -3.55 -3.87 2.30
C ASP A 240 -2.94 -5.28 2.13
N PHE A 241 -2.64 -5.66 0.89
CA PHE A 241 -2.11 -6.98 0.51
C PHE A 241 -0.91 -6.83 -0.44
N PRO A 242 0.30 -6.57 0.09
CA PRO A 242 1.51 -6.40 -0.73
C PRO A 242 1.77 -7.53 -1.72
N ASP A 243 1.49 -8.77 -1.33
CA ASP A 243 1.70 -9.97 -2.16
C ASP A 243 0.89 -9.94 -3.48
N LEU A 244 -0.20 -9.15 -3.54
CA LEU A 244 -0.96 -8.97 -4.78
C LEU A 244 -0.14 -8.30 -5.89
N VAL A 245 0.93 -7.55 -5.55
CA VAL A 245 1.83 -7.02 -6.56
C VAL A 245 2.42 -8.14 -7.40
N GLU A 246 2.90 -9.22 -6.77
CA GLU A 246 3.45 -10.37 -7.50
C GLU A 246 2.38 -11.09 -8.32
N VAL A 247 1.15 -11.17 -7.82
CA VAL A 247 0.02 -11.81 -8.52
C VAL A 247 -0.33 -11.06 -9.82
N TYR A 248 -0.34 -9.72 -9.78
CA TYR A 248 -0.78 -8.90 -10.91
C TYR A 248 0.35 -8.51 -11.87
N PHE A 249 1.56 -8.31 -11.36
CA PHE A 249 2.67 -7.75 -12.11
C PHE A 249 3.89 -8.66 -12.19
N GLY A 250 3.91 -9.75 -11.41
CA GLY A 250 5.04 -10.68 -11.33
C GLY A 250 6.07 -10.29 -10.28
N LYS A 251 7.05 -11.17 -10.09
CA LYS A 251 8.18 -10.98 -9.17
C LYS A 251 9.18 -9.97 -9.73
N PRO A 252 10.01 -9.33 -8.88
CA PRO A 252 11.15 -8.55 -9.35
C PRO A 252 12.00 -9.33 -10.36
N PHE A 253 12.39 -8.66 -11.44
CA PHE A 253 13.16 -9.24 -12.53
C PHE A 253 14.16 -8.22 -13.08
N ASP A 254 15.20 -8.71 -13.74
CA ASP A 254 16.17 -7.84 -14.43
C ASP A 254 15.47 -7.20 -15.64
N GLY A 255 15.38 -5.87 -15.66
CA GLY A 255 14.49 -5.10 -16.53
C GLY A 255 14.57 -5.37 -18.04
N TYR A 256 13.55 -4.93 -18.77
CA TYR A 256 13.43 -5.16 -20.21
C TYR A 256 14.05 -4.04 -21.07
N ASP A 257 14.95 -4.39 -22.01
CA ASP A 257 15.49 -3.43 -22.99
C ASP A 257 14.56 -3.30 -24.21
N CYS A 258 13.86 -2.17 -24.25
CA CYS A 258 12.90 -1.80 -25.29
C CYS A 258 13.47 -1.69 -26.70
N ARG A 259 14.81 -1.62 -26.86
CA ARG A 259 15.43 -1.44 -28.18
C ARG A 259 15.71 -2.74 -28.91
N ASN A 260 16.00 -3.81 -28.16
CA ASN A 260 16.45 -5.08 -28.73
C ASN A 260 15.39 -6.18 -28.67
N GLY A 261 14.24 -5.92 -28.05
CA GLY A 261 13.19 -6.93 -27.88
C GLY A 261 13.62 -8.07 -26.94
N THR A 262 14.65 -7.85 -26.12
CA THR A 262 15.22 -8.84 -25.20
C THR A 262 14.90 -8.43 -23.78
N ALA A 263 14.14 -9.27 -23.07
CA ALA A 263 14.10 -9.22 -21.61
C ALA A 263 15.52 -9.47 -21.09
N ALA A 264 16.01 -8.67 -20.14
CA ALA A 264 17.18 -9.11 -19.40
C ALA A 264 16.76 -10.37 -18.62
N SER A 265 17.65 -11.36 -18.60
CA SER A 265 17.35 -12.70 -18.09
C SER A 265 16.92 -12.62 -16.63
N ALA A 266 15.77 -13.22 -16.30
CA ALA A 266 15.39 -13.47 -14.91
C ALA A 266 16.54 -14.21 -14.19
N LEU A 267 16.79 -13.86 -12.91
CA LEU A 267 17.66 -14.61 -12.02
C LEU A 267 17.24 -16.08 -12.00
N GLU A 268 17.93 -16.92 -12.77
CA GLU A 268 17.74 -18.36 -12.74
C GLU A 268 18.19 -18.89 -11.37
N SER A 269 17.22 -19.39 -10.59
CA SER A 269 17.51 -20.29 -9.48
C SER A 269 18.11 -21.57 -10.08
N THR A 270 19.43 -21.72 -9.99
CA THR A 270 20.08 -22.96 -10.38
C THR A 270 19.68 -24.07 -9.41
N GLU A 271 18.95 -25.07 -9.91
CA GLU A 271 18.70 -26.33 -9.21
C GLU A 271 20.02 -27.07 -8.97
N ASP A 272 20.36 -27.28 -7.69
CA ASP A 272 21.54 -28.01 -7.26
C ASP A 272 21.36 -29.52 -7.50
N THR A 273 22.03 -30.01 -8.54
CA THR A 273 22.39 -31.41 -8.68
C THR A 273 23.90 -31.55 -8.53
N THR A 274 24.38 -31.93 -7.33
CA THR A 274 25.27 -33.09 -7.13
C THR A 274 25.79 -33.16 -5.68
N ALA A 275 25.25 -34.12 -4.93
CA ALA A 275 25.91 -34.66 -3.75
C ALA A 275 27.19 -35.41 -4.16
N SER A 276 28.37 -34.89 -3.80
CA SER A 276 29.59 -35.64 -3.46
C SER A 276 30.84 -34.76 -3.60
N THR A 277 31.26 -34.13 -2.49
CA THR A 277 32.63 -34.14 -1.93
C THR A 277 32.81 -32.92 -1.01
N LEU A 278 32.33 -33.05 0.23
CA LEU A 278 32.81 -32.26 1.36
C LEU A 278 34.14 -32.88 1.81
N GLU A 279 35.24 -32.15 1.66
CA GLU A 279 36.34 -32.08 2.65
C GLU A 279 37.47 -31.21 2.10
N SER A 280 37.45 -29.93 2.48
CA SER A 280 38.56 -29.18 3.07
C SER A 280 38.44 -27.70 2.77
N MET A 281 38.63 -26.90 3.82
CA MET A 281 38.82 -25.44 3.84
C MET A 281 37.54 -24.61 3.94
N GLU A 282 37.04 -24.54 5.18
CA GLU A 282 36.30 -23.39 5.71
C GLU A 282 37.07 -22.07 5.53
N SER A 283 36.32 -20.95 5.65
CA SER A 283 36.77 -19.56 5.81
C SER A 283 36.79 -18.70 4.53
N THR A 284 35.63 -18.12 4.18
CA THR A 284 35.30 -16.70 4.48
C THR A 284 33.93 -16.32 3.90
N TYR A 285 32.98 -16.05 4.81
CA TYR A 285 31.87 -15.09 4.73
C TYR A 285 30.88 -15.15 3.52
N PHE A 286 29.91 -16.05 3.61
CA PHE A 286 28.52 -15.82 3.18
C PHE A 286 27.60 -16.37 4.28
N PRO A 287 26.66 -15.60 4.86
CA PRO A 287 25.72 -16.15 5.82
C PRO A 287 24.62 -16.94 5.07
N THR A 288 24.48 -18.19 5.48
CA THR A 288 23.41 -19.12 5.12
C THR A 288 22.05 -18.55 5.51
N VAL A 289 21.09 -18.55 4.57
CA VAL A 289 19.68 -18.28 4.87
C VAL A 289 19.14 -19.45 5.70
N GLN A 290 19.00 -19.22 7.01
CA GLN A 290 18.11 -20.01 7.86
C GLN A 290 16.82 -19.21 8.02
N ASN A 291 15.68 -19.85 7.78
CA ASN A 291 14.39 -19.35 8.24
C ASN A 291 14.41 -19.25 9.77
N THR A 292 14.68 -18.05 10.26
CA THR A 292 14.47 -17.62 11.64
C THR A 292 13.64 -16.34 11.63
N PRO A 293 12.79 -16.11 12.65
CA PRO A 293 12.04 -14.86 12.79
C PRO A 293 12.98 -13.66 12.66
N ARG A 294 12.58 -12.65 11.88
CA ARG A 294 13.37 -11.44 11.62
C ARG A 294 13.86 -10.81 12.94
N PRO A 295 15.16 -10.48 13.08
CA PRO A 295 15.64 -9.67 14.17
C PRO A 295 15.21 -8.20 13.97
N MET A 296 14.70 -7.60 15.04
CA MET A 296 14.56 -6.15 15.18
C MET A 296 15.92 -5.48 14.97
N ASN A 297 16.01 -4.57 14.00
CA ASN A 297 16.98 -3.48 14.09
C ASN A 297 16.40 -2.43 15.02
N GLN A 298 17.07 -2.22 16.16
CA GLN A 298 16.86 -1.07 17.03
C GLN A 298 17.12 0.23 16.25
N PRO A 299 16.19 1.19 16.23
CA PRO A 299 16.54 2.59 16.07
C PRO A 299 17.27 3.05 17.33
N THR A 300 18.33 3.82 17.16
CA THR A 300 19.02 4.49 18.26
C THR A 300 18.06 5.35 19.07
N ASP A 301 17.83 4.96 20.33
CA ASP A 301 17.00 5.65 21.30
C ASP A 301 17.43 7.12 21.48
N THR A 302 16.61 8.04 20.96
CA THR A 302 16.30 9.27 21.70
C THR A 302 14.88 9.13 22.23
N PRO A 303 14.66 9.21 23.56
CA PRO A 303 13.35 8.92 24.13
C PRO A 303 12.37 10.05 23.81
N VAL A 304 11.57 9.87 22.77
CA VAL A 304 10.34 10.64 22.57
C VAL A 304 9.35 10.15 23.62
N LYS A 305 8.97 11.02 24.55
CA LYS A 305 7.94 10.75 25.55
C LYS A 305 6.63 10.43 24.83
N ARG A 306 6.19 9.17 24.90
CA ARG A 306 4.82 8.74 24.63
C ARG A 306 3.82 9.63 25.37
N PRO A 307 2.79 10.20 24.71
CA PRO A 307 1.64 10.73 25.41
C PRO A 307 0.87 9.56 26.04
N THR A 308 1.04 9.35 27.34
CA THR A 308 0.23 8.39 28.09
C THR A 308 -1.15 8.99 28.34
N LYS A 309 -2.14 8.65 27.50
CA LYS A 309 -3.51 8.51 27.99
C LYS A 309 -3.64 7.07 28.46
N GLN A 310 -3.28 6.85 29.72
CA GLN A 310 -3.31 5.55 30.36
C GLN A 310 -4.76 5.04 30.40
N PRO A 311 -5.11 3.90 29.76
CA PRO A 311 -6.39 3.26 30.01
C PRO A 311 -6.30 2.55 31.36
N THR A 312 -7.33 2.73 32.17
CA THR A 312 -7.56 1.96 33.39
C THR A 312 -7.76 0.49 33.04
N ASP A 313 -6.80 -0.36 33.38
CA ASP A 313 -6.86 -1.83 33.58
C ASP A 313 -8.09 -2.57 33.01
N THR A 314 -8.34 -2.41 31.72
CA THR A 314 -9.18 -3.30 30.92
C THR A 314 -8.24 -4.35 30.34
N LEU A 315 -8.59 -5.62 30.55
CA LEU A 315 -7.91 -6.77 29.94
C LEU A 315 -7.57 -6.42 28.48
N LEU A 316 -6.29 -6.28 28.15
CA LEU A 316 -5.90 -6.02 26.77
C LEU A 316 -6.28 -7.30 26.00
N ASN A 317 -7.31 -7.24 25.17
CA ASN A 317 -7.66 -8.35 24.30
C ASN A 317 -6.46 -8.56 23.36
N GLY A 318 -5.75 -9.68 23.53
CA GLY A 318 -4.52 -9.95 22.79
C GLY A 318 -4.74 -10.25 21.31
N LEU A 319 -6.00 -10.40 20.88
CA LEU A 319 -6.40 -10.72 19.51
C LEU A 319 -7.60 -9.86 19.12
N LEU A 320 -7.62 -9.34 17.89
CA LEU A 320 -8.71 -8.57 17.32
C LEU A 320 -8.99 -8.95 15.88
N ILE A 321 -10.21 -8.70 15.42
CA ILE A 321 -10.62 -8.85 14.02
C ILE A 321 -10.09 -7.63 13.26
N THR A 322 -9.21 -7.85 12.29
CA THR A 322 -8.66 -6.79 11.44
C THR A 322 -9.27 -6.76 10.05
N GLY A 323 -9.73 -7.89 9.52
CA GLY A 323 -10.24 -7.95 8.16
C GLY A 323 -11.42 -8.91 8.01
N VAL A 324 -12.35 -8.56 7.12
CA VAL A 324 -13.39 -9.46 6.62
C VAL A 324 -13.38 -9.43 5.10
N ILE A 325 -13.53 -10.59 4.46
CA ILE A 325 -13.30 -10.77 3.03
C ILE A 325 -14.44 -11.60 2.46
N ASP A 326 -15.13 -11.04 1.47
CA ASP A 326 -16.08 -11.71 0.58
C ASP A 326 -15.64 -11.41 -0.85
N GLY A 327 -14.62 -12.11 -1.34
CA GLY A 327 -13.88 -11.71 -2.54
C GLY A 327 -14.72 -11.71 -3.83
N PRO A 328 -14.25 -11.01 -4.87
CA PRO A 328 -15.03 -10.72 -6.07
C PRO A 328 -15.17 -11.89 -7.06
N LEU A 329 -14.61 -13.06 -6.76
CA LEU A 329 -14.71 -14.22 -7.66
C LEU A 329 -16.12 -14.82 -7.58
N THR A 330 -16.52 -15.56 -8.62
CA THR A 330 -17.83 -16.21 -8.67
C THR A 330 -18.11 -17.03 -7.41
N GLY A 331 -19.22 -16.72 -6.74
CA GLY A 331 -19.58 -17.32 -5.44
C GLY A 331 -19.16 -16.50 -4.22
N GLY A 332 -18.64 -15.28 -4.41
CA GLY A 332 -18.11 -14.42 -3.35
C GLY A 332 -16.81 -14.98 -2.78
N LEU A 333 -15.92 -15.49 -3.64
CA LEU A 333 -14.67 -16.11 -3.22
C LEU A 333 -13.46 -15.18 -3.44
N PRO A 334 -12.39 -15.32 -2.63
CA PRO A 334 -12.34 -16.13 -1.40
C PRO A 334 -13.17 -15.52 -0.25
N LYS A 335 -13.61 -16.35 0.68
CA LYS A 335 -14.30 -15.91 1.91
C LYS A 335 -13.35 -16.10 3.08
N ALA A 336 -13.07 -15.05 3.83
CA ALA A 336 -12.14 -15.15 4.92
C ALA A 336 -12.33 -14.03 5.95
N ILE A 337 -11.69 -14.22 7.10
CA ILE A 337 -11.42 -13.15 8.04
C ILE A 337 -9.92 -13.11 8.35
N GLU A 338 -9.46 -11.95 8.77
CA GLU A 338 -8.12 -11.73 9.29
C GLU A 338 -8.21 -11.31 10.75
N LEU A 339 -7.34 -11.88 11.58
CA LEU A 339 -7.14 -11.51 12.96
C LEU A 339 -5.71 -11.02 13.17
N TYR A 340 -5.53 -10.09 14.10
CA TYR A 340 -4.21 -9.57 14.48
C TYR A 340 -3.92 -9.78 15.96
N ALA A 341 -2.74 -10.33 16.26
CA ALA A 341 -2.24 -10.55 17.61
C ALA A 341 -1.53 -9.30 18.14
N VAL A 342 -2.15 -8.57 19.07
CA VAL A 342 -1.57 -7.36 19.70
C VAL A 342 -0.44 -7.71 20.67
N SER A 343 -0.51 -8.90 21.25
CA SER A 343 0.49 -9.47 22.14
C SER A 343 0.71 -10.93 21.80
N ASP A 344 1.70 -11.57 22.42
CA ASP A 344 1.77 -13.03 22.39
C ASP A 344 0.46 -13.60 22.96
N VAL A 345 -0.19 -14.50 22.22
CA VAL A 345 -1.50 -15.08 22.56
C VAL A 345 -1.49 -16.59 22.47
N ASP A 346 -2.15 -17.21 23.46
CA ASP A 346 -2.59 -18.60 23.37
C ASP A 346 -3.91 -18.63 22.61
N LEU A 347 -3.86 -19.02 21.34
CA LEU A 347 -5.02 -19.06 20.46
C LEU A 347 -6.04 -20.10 20.90
N SER A 348 -5.65 -21.12 21.67
CA SER A 348 -6.58 -22.16 22.13
C SER A 348 -7.64 -21.64 23.10
N LEU A 349 -7.45 -20.43 23.64
CA LEU A 349 -8.45 -19.71 24.45
C LEU A 349 -9.48 -18.98 23.59
N TYR A 350 -9.23 -18.84 22.28
CA TYR A 350 -10.03 -18.06 21.35
C TYR A 350 -10.83 -18.95 20.40
N GLY A 351 -11.79 -18.31 19.75
CA GLY A 351 -12.41 -18.81 18.55
C GLY A 351 -13.41 -17.82 17.96
N VAL A 352 -14.10 -18.23 16.91
CA VAL A 352 -14.87 -17.31 16.06
C VAL A 352 -16.28 -17.84 15.84
N GLY A 353 -17.26 -16.92 15.87
CA GLY A 353 -18.62 -17.14 15.39
C GLY A 353 -18.90 -16.31 14.13
N PHE A 354 -19.57 -16.92 13.15
CA PHE A 354 -19.96 -16.28 11.89
C PHE A 354 -21.48 -16.04 11.88
N ALA A 355 -21.90 -14.82 12.21
CA ALA A 355 -23.30 -14.47 12.44
C ALA A 355 -24.04 -14.26 11.12
N ASN A 356 -24.49 -15.37 10.54
CA ASN A 356 -25.09 -15.41 9.22
C ASN A 356 -26.45 -14.68 9.16
N ASN A 357 -26.53 -13.64 8.33
CA ASN A 357 -27.73 -12.97 7.85
C ASN A 357 -28.58 -12.35 8.98
N GLY A 358 -27.91 -11.75 9.98
CA GLY A 358 -28.57 -11.00 11.05
C GLY A 358 -29.48 -11.84 11.97
N LYS A 359 -29.23 -13.15 12.08
CA LYS A 359 -30.08 -14.08 12.86
C LYS A 359 -29.78 -14.10 14.36
N GLY A 360 -28.87 -13.24 14.81
CA GLY A 360 -28.31 -13.21 16.15
C GLY A 360 -26.99 -13.98 16.24
N SER A 361 -26.37 -13.89 17.41
CA SER A 361 -25.09 -14.54 17.70
C SER A 361 -25.17 -16.05 17.46
N PRO A 362 -24.24 -16.64 16.67
CA PRO A 362 -24.17 -18.08 16.42
C PRO A 362 -23.55 -18.84 17.60
N GLY A 363 -22.96 -18.13 18.57
CA GLY A 363 -22.04 -18.71 19.53
C GLY A 363 -20.70 -19.08 18.89
N LEU A 364 -19.95 -19.93 19.56
CA LEU A 364 -18.61 -20.31 19.15
C LEU A 364 -18.63 -21.48 18.14
N GLU A 365 -18.26 -21.22 16.90
CA GLU A 365 -18.31 -22.20 15.80
C GLU A 365 -16.93 -22.75 15.44
N PHE A 366 -15.96 -21.86 15.19
CA PHE A 366 -14.57 -22.23 14.97
C PHE A 366 -13.78 -22.10 16.29
N ARG A 367 -12.99 -23.13 16.60
CA ARG A 367 -12.05 -23.14 17.73
C ARG A 367 -10.66 -23.39 17.21
N PHE A 368 -9.69 -22.61 17.67
CA PHE A 368 -8.30 -22.89 17.36
C PHE A 368 -7.86 -24.24 17.96
N PRO A 369 -6.91 -24.95 17.31
CA PRO A 369 -6.38 -26.19 17.84
C PRO A 369 -5.74 -26.01 19.22
N SER A 370 -5.79 -27.07 20.04
CA SER A 370 -5.11 -27.07 21.34
C SER A 370 -3.60 -26.86 21.16
N GLY A 371 -3.03 -25.92 21.92
CA GLY A 371 -1.61 -25.56 21.84
C GLY A 371 -1.26 -24.60 20.70
N ALA A 372 -2.23 -24.11 19.93
CA ALA A 372 -1.99 -23.05 18.96
C ALA A 372 -1.67 -21.72 19.68
N SER A 373 -0.72 -20.97 19.14
CA SER A 373 -0.30 -19.67 19.67
C SER A 373 0.12 -18.75 18.53
N ALA A 374 0.03 -17.45 18.74
CA ALA A 374 0.58 -16.44 17.83
C ALA A 374 1.44 -15.44 18.60
N ALA A 375 2.52 -14.98 17.96
CA ALA A 375 3.37 -13.94 18.52
C ALA A 375 2.73 -12.56 18.30
N ALA A 376 3.07 -11.60 19.16
CA ALA A 376 2.71 -10.19 18.95
C ALA A 376 3.11 -9.72 17.53
N GLY A 377 2.22 -9.03 16.85
CA GLY A 377 2.41 -8.57 15.47
C GLY A 377 2.02 -9.57 14.38
N SER A 378 1.53 -10.76 14.74
CA SER A 378 1.14 -11.76 13.74
C SER A 378 -0.27 -11.50 13.20
N HIS A 379 -0.43 -11.62 11.88
CA HIS A 379 -1.73 -11.73 11.23
C HIS A 379 -2.09 -13.20 11.05
N ILE A 380 -3.37 -13.54 11.21
CA ILE A 380 -3.90 -14.90 11.12
C ILE A 380 -5.13 -14.87 10.23
N THR A 381 -5.12 -15.68 9.18
CA THR A 381 -6.20 -15.80 8.22
C THR A 381 -7.01 -17.07 8.44
N ILE A 382 -8.34 -16.92 8.49
CA ILE A 382 -9.27 -18.05 8.58
C ILE A 382 -10.17 -17.97 7.35
N SER A 383 -10.03 -18.93 6.44
CA SER A 383 -10.79 -18.95 5.18
C SER A 383 -11.80 -20.08 5.11
N TYR A 384 -12.84 -19.88 4.30
CA TYR A 384 -13.80 -20.92 3.94
C TYR A 384 -13.17 -22.07 3.15
N GLU A 385 -12.20 -21.72 2.29
CA GLU A 385 -11.56 -22.63 1.35
C GLU A 385 -10.13 -22.18 1.06
N GLU A 386 -9.26 -23.07 0.60
CA GLU A 386 -7.85 -22.75 0.36
C GLU A 386 -7.55 -22.44 -1.12
N SER A 387 -8.26 -23.05 -2.06
CA SER A 387 -7.86 -23.06 -3.47
C SER A 387 -8.03 -21.69 -4.13
N GLN A 388 -9.19 -21.05 -3.98
CA GLN A 388 -9.46 -19.72 -4.50
C GLN A 388 -8.82 -18.64 -3.63
N PHE A 389 -8.68 -18.85 -2.32
CA PHE A 389 -7.89 -17.99 -1.44
C PHE A 389 -6.45 -17.90 -1.91
N THR A 390 -5.77 -19.04 -2.07
CA THR A 390 -4.37 -19.08 -2.52
C THR A 390 -4.21 -18.53 -3.94
N ALA A 391 -5.17 -18.82 -4.83
CA ALA A 391 -5.13 -18.27 -6.19
C ALA A 391 -5.31 -16.74 -6.22
N PHE A 392 -6.08 -16.18 -5.27
CA PHE A 392 -6.37 -14.76 -5.22
C PHE A 392 -5.26 -13.96 -4.51
N PHE A 393 -4.84 -14.41 -3.33
CA PHE A 393 -3.85 -13.72 -2.50
C PHE A 393 -2.40 -14.16 -2.75
N GLY A 394 -2.17 -15.25 -3.48
CA GLY A 394 -0.83 -15.80 -3.72
C GLY A 394 -0.25 -16.60 -2.54
N VAL A 395 -0.97 -16.65 -1.41
CA VAL A 395 -0.56 -17.33 -0.16
C VAL A 395 -1.68 -18.22 0.38
N SER A 396 -1.33 -19.34 1.03
CA SER A 396 -2.32 -20.19 1.72
C SER A 396 -2.85 -19.51 2.98
N PRO A 397 -4.14 -19.73 3.34
CA PRO A 397 -4.66 -19.26 4.62
C PRO A 397 -4.10 -20.09 5.78
N ASP A 398 -3.99 -19.49 6.97
CA ASP A 398 -3.48 -20.19 8.16
C ASP A 398 -4.42 -21.30 8.64
N TYR A 399 -5.74 -21.08 8.49
CA TYR A 399 -6.78 -22.03 8.86
C TYR A 399 -7.89 -22.07 7.81
N VAL A 400 -8.48 -23.26 7.63
CA VAL A 400 -9.64 -23.49 6.76
C VAL A 400 -10.81 -24.01 7.57
N THR A 401 -12.00 -23.45 7.37
CA THR A 401 -13.21 -23.85 8.07
C THR A 401 -14.47 -23.66 7.23
N GLY A 402 -15.36 -24.65 7.22
CA GLY A 402 -16.66 -24.54 6.55
C GLY A 402 -17.62 -23.54 7.19
N TYR A 403 -17.30 -23.03 8.39
CA TYR A 403 -18.11 -22.02 9.09
C TYR A 403 -17.93 -20.60 8.53
N ALA A 404 -16.80 -20.31 7.87
CA ALA A 404 -16.52 -19.00 7.27
C ALA A 404 -17.32 -18.74 5.97
N SER A 405 -18.55 -19.23 5.90
CA SER A 405 -19.44 -19.14 4.74
C SER A 405 -20.15 -17.77 4.65
N ILE A 406 -19.42 -16.69 4.93
CA ILE A 406 -19.92 -15.31 4.92
C ILE A 406 -20.17 -14.81 3.48
N ASN A 407 -21.13 -13.91 3.29
CA ASN A 407 -21.56 -13.44 1.97
C ASN A 407 -21.62 -11.91 1.87
N GLY A 408 -20.68 -11.23 2.54
CA GLY A 408 -20.48 -9.79 2.39
C GLY A 408 -21.26 -8.92 3.35
N ASN A 409 -22.21 -9.48 4.08
CA ASN A 409 -23.16 -8.76 4.93
C ASN A 409 -23.36 -9.44 6.30
N ASP A 410 -22.44 -10.35 6.67
CA ASP A 410 -22.50 -11.12 7.91
C ASP A 410 -21.55 -10.55 8.95
N ALA A 411 -22.02 -10.51 10.20
CA ALA A 411 -21.20 -10.06 11.31
C ALA A 411 -20.28 -11.18 11.80
N ILE A 412 -19.14 -10.81 12.37
CA ILE A 412 -18.14 -11.71 12.93
C ILE A 412 -18.01 -11.42 14.42
N GLU A 413 -17.99 -12.48 15.23
CA GLU A 413 -17.76 -12.37 16.67
C GLU A 413 -16.50 -13.15 17.05
N LEU A 414 -15.54 -12.48 17.68
CA LEU A 414 -14.38 -13.10 18.28
C LEU A 414 -14.67 -13.41 19.75
N TYR A 415 -14.36 -14.62 20.16
CA TYR A 415 -14.56 -15.11 21.52
C TYR A 415 -13.23 -15.36 22.22
N MET A 416 -13.19 -15.12 23.53
CA MET A 416 -12.15 -15.58 24.44
C MET A 416 -12.81 -16.23 25.65
N ASN A 417 -12.45 -17.46 25.99
CA ASN A 417 -13.08 -18.24 27.08
C ASN A 417 -14.62 -18.22 26.99
N ASP A 418 -15.14 -18.47 25.79
CA ASP A 418 -16.58 -18.48 25.44
C ASP A 418 -17.32 -17.15 25.65
N SER A 419 -16.63 -16.02 25.87
CA SER A 419 -17.20 -14.67 25.91
C SER A 419 -16.79 -13.85 24.70
N VAL A 420 -17.71 -13.09 24.11
CA VAL A 420 -17.40 -12.17 23.00
C VAL A 420 -16.45 -11.09 23.49
N VAL A 421 -15.36 -10.88 22.75
CA VAL A 421 -14.30 -9.90 23.04
C VAL A 421 -14.09 -8.89 21.90
N ASP A 422 -14.49 -9.23 20.69
CA ASP A 422 -14.45 -8.32 19.54
C ASP A 422 -15.58 -8.65 18.55
N VAL A 423 -16.06 -7.64 17.83
CA VAL A 423 -17.08 -7.82 16.79
C VAL A 423 -16.79 -6.97 15.55
N TYR A 424 -17.14 -7.52 14.40
CA TYR A 424 -17.33 -6.79 13.15
C TYR A 424 -18.81 -6.90 12.76
N GLY A 425 -19.51 -5.78 12.56
CA GLY A 425 -20.95 -5.74 12.30
C GLY A 425 -21.83 -6.01 13.53
N ASP A 426 -23.14 -6.11 13.30
CA ASP A 426 -24.13 -6.47 14.34
C ASP A 426 -24.74 -7.83 14.02
N ALA A 427 -24.55 -8.81 14.91
CA ALA A 427 -25.04 -10.18 14.73
C ALA A 427 -26.57 -10.27 14.53
N ASN A 428 -27.34 -9.26 14.94
CA ASN A 428 -28.80 -9.22 14.82
C ASN A 428 -29.30 -8.45 13.59
N VAL A 429 -28.38 -7.96 12.74
CA VAL A 429 -28.69 -7.12 11.57
C VAL A 429 -28.07 -7.73 10.33
N ASP A 430 -28.85 -7.81 9.26
CA ASP A 430 -28.34 -8.09 7.92
C ASP A 430 -27.58 -6.85 7.42
N GLY A 431 -26.29 -7.00 7.12
CA GLY A 431 -25.40 -5.91 6.76
C GLY A 431 -25.66 -5.29 5.38
N THR A 432 -26.57 -5.83 4.57
CA THR A 432 -26.78 -5.36 3.18
C THR A 432 -27.08 -3.86 3.13
N GLY A 433 -26.26 -3.12 2.39
CA GLY A 433 -26.39 -1.67 2.22
C GLY A 433 -26.09 -0.86 3.48
N THR A 434 -25.57 -1.48 4.53
CA THR A 434 -25.07 -0.78 5.72
C THR A 434 -23.63 -0.31 5.50
N VAL A 435 -23.12 0.46 6.45
CA VAL A 435 -21.73 0.95 6.45
C VAL A 435 -20.68 -0.15 6.62
N TRP A 436 -21.09 -1.36 7.01
CA TRP A 436 -20.21 -2.50 7.20
C TRP A 436 -20.46 -3.62 6.19
N ASP A 437 -21.15 -3.31 5.10
CA ASP A 437 -21.26 -4.17 3.91
C ASP A 437 -19.90 -4.26 3.20
N TYR A 438 -19.43 -5.49 2.97
CA TYR A 438 -18.16 -5.83 2.32
C TYR A 438 -18.37 -6.81 1.15
N MET A 439 -19.58 -6.88 0.59
CA MET A 439 -19.92 -7.78 -0.52
C MET A 439 -19.01 -7.61 -1.74
N ASP A 440 -18.56 -8.74 -2.28
CA ASP A 440 -17.63 -8.83 -3.40
C ASP A 440 -16.32 -8.02 -3.19
N GLY A 441 -15.94 -7.78 -1.93
CA GLY A 441 -14.71 -7.09 -1.55
C GLY A 441 -14.19 -7.48 -0.16
N TRP A 442 -13.65 -6.51 0.55
CA TRP A 442 -13.17 -6.67 1.92
C TRP A 442 -13.34 -5.36 2.68
N ALA A 443 -13.27 -5.45 4.00
CA ALA A 443 -13.19 -4.31 4.88
C ALA A 443 -12.12 -4.53 5.94
N TYR A 444 -11.38 -3.47 6.27
CA TYR A 444 -10.33 -3.48 7.27
C TYR A 444 -10.67 -2.59 8.47
N ARG A 445 -10.28 -3.06 9.65
CA ARG A 445 -10.21 -2.23 10.85
C ARG A 445 -9.01 -1.30 10.72
N MET A 446 -9.20 -0.04 11.06
CA MET A 446 -8.15 0.98 11.00
C MET A 446 -7.08 0.77 12.06
N ASN A 447 -5.85 1.17 11.72
CA ASN A 447 -4.74 1.19 12.67
C ASN A 447 -5.06 2.04 13.90
N GLY A 448 -4.57 1.61 15.06
CA GLY A 448 -4.82 2.26 16.36
C GLY A 448 -6.18 1.95 17.01
N SER A 449 -7.07 1.22 16.32
CA SER A 449 -8.35 0.75 16.87
C SER A 449 -8.15 -0.35 17.93
N ILE A 450 -9.11 -0.48 18.85
CA ILE A 450 -9.11 -1.53 19.88
C ILE A 450 -10.26 -2.51 19.67
N ALA A 451 -10.10 -3.74 20.16
CA ALA A 451 -11.16 -4.73 20.22
C ALA A 451 -12.37 -4.19 21.01
N SER A 452 -13.57 -4.44 20.51
CA SER A 452 -14.81 -3.95 21.11
C SER A 452 -15.94 -4.95 20.90
N THR A 453 -16.77 -5.16 21.92
CA THR A 453 -17.99 -5.98 21.81
C THR A 453 -19.16 -5.25 21.15
N VAL A 454 -18.93 -4.00 20.72
CA VAL A 454 -19.88 -3.16 19.98
C VAL A 454 -19.18 -2.70 18.72
N PHE A 455 -19.82 -2.92 17.58
CA PHE A 455 -19.27 -2.53 16.30
C PHE A 455 -19.14 -1.02 16.18
N ASP A 456 -17.96 -0.58 15.76
CA ASP A 456 -17.64 0.81 15.47
C ASP A 456 -17.48 0.98 13.95
N SER A 457 -18.50 1.58 13.33
CA SER A 457 -18.48 1.86 11.90
C SER A 457 -17.50 2.95 11.49
N GLU A 458 -17.04 3.79 12.41
CA GLU A 458 -16.05 4.83 12.11
C GLU A 458 -14.62 4.28 12.08
N GLY A 459 -14.41 3.08 12.67
CA GLY A 459 -13.13 2.39 12.74
C GLY A 459 -12.90 1.38 11.61
N VAL A 460 -13.73 1.37 10.56
CA VAL A 460 -13.65 0.40 9.46
C VAL A 460 -13.75 1.07 8.09
N CYS A 461 -12.88 0.63 7.17
CA CYS A 461 -12.94 0.81 5.73
C CYS A 461 -12.29 -0.42 5.09
#